data_AF-A0A925XT13-F1
#
_entry.id   AF-A0A925XT13-F1
#
_cell.length_a   1.000
_cell.length_b   1.000
_cell.length_c   1.000
_cell.angle_alpha   90.00
_cell.angle_beta   90.00
_cell.angle_gamma   90.00
#
_symmetry.space_group_name_H-M   'P 1'
#
loop_
_entity.id
_entity.type
_entity.pdbx_description
1 polymer ?
#
loop_
_entity_poly.entity_id
_entity_poly.type
_entity_poly.pdbx_seq_one_letter_code
_entity_poly.pdbx_strand_id
1 'polypeptide(L)'
;TDNSALNVTESYSLSVIRGNKGQAVTNAATGANTFAKPVDNIGNKSIPDYPGYAASFKYNINIPGCGTQGRMFVGQRKDPFVVNLGEVFDLVNVTDPFGAVNAEADDLADKNVTSLILEVPISCLTAGGEPVIGAWTSANTLAANGAPVQRSRLANPLVNELLIGLKDKDTFSGSNPQDDTQFVDYITNPTLPEIIELLFFDAGVRAPNVFPRSDLYAIFATGVSGVNKPAKLTAASELMRLNTSTPAKAAGAQNNLGVIAGDVAGYPNGRRPGDDVVDISLRAAMGVLLPPDQAPSGQLPFTDGAFVDASFFAQTFPYLRTPIPGSPNNTP
;
A
#
# COMPACT_ATOMS: atom_id res chain seq x y z
N THR A 1 -17.31 11.09 -25.16
CA THR A 1 -16.69 12.42 -24.99
C THR A 1 -15.81 12.66 -26.20
N ASP A 2 -15.90 13.84 -26.82
CA ASP A 2 -15.06 14.17 -27.97
C ASP A 2 -13.65 14.52 -27.50
N ASN A 3 -12.69 13.66 -27.83
CA ASN A 3 -11.28 13.81 -27.47
C ASN A 3 -10.45 14.45 -28.60
N SER A 4 -11.09 14.85 -29.71
CA SER A 4 -10.41 15.32 -30.92
C SER A 4 -9.61 16.61 -30.73
N ALA A 5 -9.92 17.40 -29.69
CA ALA A 5 -9.23 18.65 -29.37
C ALA A 5 -8.02 18.47 -28.43
N LEU A 6 -7.69 17.25 -28.01
CA LEU A 6 -6.54 16.99 -27.13
C LEU A 6 -5.22 17.02 -27.91
N ASN A 7 -4.30 17.89 -27.51
CA ASN A 7 -2.95 17.97 -28.11
C ASN A 7 -2.06 16.76 -27.79
N VAL A 8 -2.30 16.13 -26.63
CA VAL A 8 -1.54 14.95 -26.17
C VAL A 8 -2.53 13.91 -25.71
N THR A 9 -2.32 12.66 -26.14
CA THR A 9 -3.03 11.49 -25.64
C THR A 9 -2.01 10.51 -25.11
N GLU A 10 -2.33 9.90 -23.97
CA GLU A 10 -1.47 8.91 -23.34
C GLU A 10 -2.10 7.54 -23.46
N SER A 11 -1.25 6.54 -23.66
CA SER A 11 -1.67 5.14 -23.72
C SER A 11 -0.67 4.25 -23.00
N TYR A 12 -1.14 3.07 -22.61
CA TYR A 12 -0.36 2.09 -21.89
C TYR A 12 -0.67 0.69 -22.40
N SER A 13 0.29 -0.21 -22.18
CA SER A 13 0.10 -1.64 -22.35
C SER A 13 0.31 -2.33 -21.00
N LEU A 14 -0.38 -3.44 -20.80
CA LEU A 14 -0.23 -4.29 -19.62
C LEU A 14 0.16 -5.69 -20.09
N SER A 15 1.13 -6.31 -19.42
CA SER A 15 1.55 -7.67 -19.70
C SER A 15 1.63 -8.46 -18.40
N VAL A 16 1.27 -9.74 -18.46
CA VAL A 16 1.59 -10.71 -17.41
C VAL A 16 2.88 -11.40 -17.77
N ILE A 17 3.82 -11.44 -16.83
CA ILE A 17 5.09 -12.15 -16.98
C ILE A 17 5.07 -13.37 -16.07
N ARG A 18 5.28 -14.56 -16.65
CA ARG A 18 5.45 -15.82 -15.90
C ARG A 18 6.80 -16.43 -16.28
N GLY A 19 7.72 -16.50 -15.31
CA GLY A 19 9.12 -16.78 -15.61
C GLY A 19 9.65 -15.77 -16.63
N ASN A 20 10.19 -16.24 -17.75
CA ASN A 20 10.74 -15.38 -18.80
C ASN A 20 9.76 -15.08 -19.95
N LYS A 21 8.47 -15.42 -19.80
CA LYS A 21 7.46 -15.24 -20.85
C LYS A 21 6.49 -14.11 -20.49
N GLY A 22 6.56 -13.02 -21.24
CA GLY A 22 5.57 -11.95 -21.22
C GLY A 22 4.43 -12.23 -22.19
N GLN A 23 3.19 -12.02 -21.73
CA GLN A 23 1.99 -12.11 -22.56
C GLN A 23 1.12 -10.87 -22.36
N ALA A 24 0.68 -10.26 -23.45
CA ALA A 24 -0.14 -9.06 -23.40
C ALA A 24 -1.51 -9.33 -22.79
N VAL A 25 -1.94 -8.46 -21.88
CA VAL A 25 -3.33 -8.34 -21.47
C VAL A 25 -4.08 -7.59 -22.57
N THR A 26 -5.29 -8.05 -22.91
CA THR A 26 -6.08 -7.44 -23.99
C THR A 26 -7.41 -6.91 -23.49
N ASN A 27 -7.90 -5.86 -24.15
CA ASN A 27 -9.24 -5.33 -23.96
C ASN A 27 -10.26 -6.41 -24.35
N ALA A 28 -11.16 -6.74 -23.42
CA ALA A 28 -12.14 -7.80 -23.60
C ALA A 28 -13.13 -7.55 -24.75
N ALA A 29 -13.42 -6.28 -25.05
CA ALA A 29 -14.37 -5.90 -26.10
C ALA A 29 -13.73 -5.82 -27.48
N THR A 30 -12.46 -5.39 -27.57
CA THR A 30 -11.82 -5.06 -28.86
C THR A 30 -10.64 -5.96 -29.23
N GLY A 31 -10.11 -6.73 -28.27
CA GLY A 31 -8.88 -7.52 -28.45
C GLY A 31 -7.59 -6.67 -28.49
N ALA A 32 -7.67 -5.35 -28.38
CA ALA A 32 -6.50 -4.47 -28.39
C ALA A 32 -5.62 -4.68 -27.15
N ASN A 33 -4.30 -4.54 -27.30
CA ASN A 33 -3.31 -4.62 -26.21
C ASN A 33 -2.75 -3.25 -25.78
N THR A 34 -3.32 -2.18 -26.33
CA THR A 34 -3.04 -0.78 -25.97
C THR A 34 -4.33 -0.15 -25.47
N PHE A 35 -4.22 0.60 -24.38
CA PHE A 35 -5.35 1.21 -23.68
C PHE A 35 -5.10 2.71 -23.54
N ALA A 36 -6.11 3.52 -23.81
CA ALA A 36 -6.02 4.95 -23.59
C ALA A 36 -6.12 5.26 -22.09
N LYS A 37 -5.42 6.31 -21.66
CA LYS A 37 -5.55 6.94 -20.33
C LYS A 37 -6.47 8.16 -20.46
N PRO A 38 -7.39 8.42 -19.52
CA PRO A 38 -8.06 9.72 -19.48
C PRO A 38 -7.01 10.81 -19.26
N VAL A 39 -7.18 11.95 -19.90
CA VAL A 39 -6.37 13.14 -19.57
C VAL A 39 -6.58 13.49 -18.10
N ASP A 40 -5.57 14.05 -17.46
CA ASP A 40 -5.62 14.47 -16.06
C ASP A 40 -6.71 15.53 -15.85
N ASN A 41 -7.23 15.65 -14.62
CA ASN A 41 -8.36 16.52 -14.30
C ASN A 41 -7.94 17.99 -14.24
N ILE A 42 -7.67 18.59 -15.39
CA ILE A 42 -7.14 19.96 -15.52
C ILE A 42 -8.13 21.05 -15.11
N GLY A 43 -9.44 20.75 -15.09
CA GLY A 43 -10.45 21.66 -14.57
C GLY A 43 -11.82 21.58 -15.25
N ASN A 44 -12.83 22.09 -14.54
CA ASN A 44 -14.25 21.94 -14.84
C ASN A 44 -14.67 22.63 -16.14
N LYS A 45 -13.96 23.69 -16.58
CA LYS A 45 -14.26 24.33 -17.87
C LYS A 45 -13.90 23.43 -19.06
N SER A 46 -12.80 22.68 -18.94
CA SER A 46 -12.33 21.79 -20.00
C SER A 46 -13.02 20.44 -19.95
N ILE A 47 -13.27 19.91 -18.74
CA ILE A 47 -13.90 18.60 -18.52
C ILE A 47 -14.98 18.75 -17.42
N PRO A 48 -16.20 19.19 -17.77
CA PRO A 48 -17.25 19.49 -16.78
C PRO A 48 -17.68 18.28 -15.93
N ASP A 49 -17.71 17.09 -16.53
CA ASP A 49 -18.00 15.83 -15.86
C ASP A 49 -16.79 14.89 -15.96
N TYR A 50 -15.74 15.21 -15.19
CA TYR A 50 -14.56 14.35 -15.12
C TYR A 50 -14.89 12.91 -14.66
N PRO A 51 -15.75 12.67 -13.65
CA PRO A 51 -16.13 11.31 -13.26
C PRO A 51 -16.74 10.50 -14.41
N GLY A 52 -17.69 11.06 -15.15
CA GLY A 52 -18.31 10.41 -16.31
C GLY A 52 -17.32 10.21 -17.45
N TYR A 53 -16.46 11.19 -17.72
CA TYR A 53 -15.36 11.08 -18.68
C TYR A 53 -14.39 9.94 -18.33
N ALA A 54 -13.86 9.92 -17.11
CA ALA A 54 -12.92 8.90 -16.67
C ALA A 54 -13.55 7.50 -16.61
N ALA A 55 -14.88 7.40 -16.43
CA ALA A 55 -15.58 6.12 -16.43
C ALA A 55 -15.52 5.38 -17.77
N SER A 56 -15.37 6.08 -18.91
CA SER A 56 -15.21 5.43 -20.22
C SER A 56 -13.83 4.79 -20.42
N PHE A 57 -12.90 4.99 -19.48
CA PHE A 57 -11.55 4.42 -19.50
C PHE A 57 -11.38 3.29 -18.48
N LYS A 58 -12.50 2.71 -18.04
CA LYS A 58 -12.53 1.45 -17.29
C LYS A 58 -12.65 0.32 -18.29
N TYR A 59 -11.71 -0.62 -18.27
CA TYR A 59 -11.64 -1.71 -19.23
C TYR A 59 -11.93 -3.04 -18.55
N ASN A 60 -12.81 -3.84 -19.14
CA ASN A 60 -12.77 -5.27 -18.92
C ASN A 60 -11.57 -5.83 -19.69
N ILE A 61 -10.80 -6.71 -19.07
CA ILE A 61 -9.56 -7.23 -19.63
C ILE A 61 -9.51 -8.75 -19.61
N ASN A 62 -8.99 -9.32 -20.70
CA ASN A 62 -8.60 -10.72 -20.77
C ASN A 62 -7.17 -10.86 -20.28
N ILE A 63 -6.99 -11.56 -19.16
CA ILE A 63 -5.67 -11.84 -18.59
C ILE A 63 -5.21 -13.22 -19.11
N PRO A 64 -4.06 -13.34 -19.79
CA PRO A 64 -3.57 -14.62 -20.27
C PRO A 64 -3.48 -15.67 -19.16
N GLY A 65 -4.06 -16.85 -19.38
CA GLY A 65 -4.12 -17.93 -18.39
C GLY A 65 -5.22 -17.77 -17.32
N CYS A 66 -6.10 -16.78 -17.45
CA CYS A 66 -7.24 -16.53 -16.56
C CYS A 66 -8.55 -16.80 -17.31
N GLY A 67 -9.41 -17.67 -16.75
CA GLY A 67 -10.70 -18.03 -17.38
C GLY A 67 -11.79 -16.96 -17.21
N THR A 68 -11.58 -16.01 -16.31
CA THR A 68 -12.54 -14.94 -15.98
C THR A 68 -11.92 -13.59 -16.29
N GLN A 69 -12.71 -12.66 -16.82
CA GLN A 69 -12.23 -11.30 -17.12
C GLN A 69 -11.89 -10.55 -15.83
N GLY A 70 -10.81 -9.77 -15.88
CA GLY A 70 -10.50 -8.78 -14.86
C GLY A 70 -11.01 -7.39 -15.25
N ARG A 71 -10.77 -6.40 -14.40
CA ARG A 71 -10.99 -4.97 -14.71
C ARG A 71 -9.71 -4.18 -14.53
N MET A 72 -9.54 -3.14 -15.34
CA MET A 72 -8.39 -2.25 -15.30
C MET A 72 -8.81 -0.80 -15.45
N PHE A 73 -8.11 0.07 -14.72
CA PHE A 73 -8.14 1.51 -14.87
C PHE A 73 -6.73 2.05 -14.70
N VAL A 74 -6.29 2.92 -15.60
CA VAL A 74 -5.11 3.76 -15.38
C VAL A 74 -5.50 5.21 -15.63
N GLY A 75 -5.15 6.08 -14.69
CA GLY A 75 -5.48 7.50 -14.74
C GLY A 75 -5.28 8.20 -13.41
N GLN A 76 -5.45 9.51 -13.39
CA GLN A 76 -5.30 10.31 -12.18
C GLN A 76 -6.39 9.98 -11.14
N ARG A 77 -6.01 9.87 -9.87
CA ARG A 77 -6.87 9.75 -8.67
C ARG A 77 -6.37 10.68 -7.57
N LYS A 78 -7.23 11.02 -6.61
CA LYS A 78 -6.79 11.62 -5.35
C LYS A 78 -5.82 10.64 -4.68
N ASP A 79 -4.73 11.14 -4.12
CA ASP A 79 -3.78 10.30 -3.39
C ASP A 79 -4.52 9.50 -2.30
N PRO A 80 -4.39 8.15 -2.30
CA PRO A 80 -5.05 7.31 -1.32
C PRO A 80 -4.23 7.11 -0.04
N PHE A 81 -2.97 7.55 0.00
CA PHE A 81 -2.13 7.44 1.17
C PHE A 81 -2.41 8.63 2.10
N VAL A 82 -2.54 8.35 3.39
CA VAL A 82 -2.78 9.34 4.43
C VAL A 82 -1.68 9.18 5.46
N VAL A 83 -1.06 10.29 5.82
CA VAL A 83 0.09 10.34 6.73
C VAL A 83 0.40 11.79 7.05
N ASN A 84 0.83 12.06 8.28
CA ASN A 84 1.52 13.30 8.61
C ASN A 84 3.01 13.14 8.21
N LEU A 85 3.42 13.51 7.00
CA LEU A 85 4.78 13.24 6.51
C LEU A 85 5.80 14.18 7.15
N GLY A 86 5.49 15.46 7.21
CA GLY A 86 6.39 16.49 7.68
C GLY A 86 6.87 16.21 9.09
N GLU A 87 5.94 16.07 10.03
CA GLU A 87 6.27 15.97 11.45
C GLU A 87 6.78 14.56 11.79
N VAL A 88 6.21 13.50 11.20
CA VAL A 88 6.74 12.13 11.39
C VAL A 88 8.20 12.02 10.95
N PHE A 89 8.57 12.63 9.81
CA PHE A 89 9.94 12.58 9.30
C PHE A 89 10.86 13.67 9.89
N ASP A 90 10.31 14.69 10.54
CA ASP A 90 11.02 15.63 11.42
C ASP A 90 11.21 15.04 12.83
N LEU A 91 11.78 13.83 12.91
CA LEU A 91 12.03 13.12 14.17
C LEU A 91 10.76 12.89 15.02
N VAL A 92 9.67 12.42 14.42
CA VAL A 92 8.41 12.09 15.12
C VAL A 92 7.88 13.27 15.94
N ASN A 93 7.79 14.45 15.31
CA ASN A 93 7.39 15.72 15.91
C ASN A 93 5.87 15.84 16.11
N VAL A 94 5.26 14.82 16.71
CA VAL A 94 3.84 14.82 17.09
C VAL A 94 3.73 15.35 18.52
N THR A 95 2.87 16.34 18.75
CA THR A 95 2.74 16.99 20.07
C THR A 95 2.24 16.03 21.15
N ASP A 96 1.27 15.19 20.81
CA ASP A 96 0.71 14.15 21.68
C ASP A 96 0.53 12.85 20.88
N PRO A 97 1.42 11.85 21.01
CA PRO A 97 1.34 10.60 20.25
C PRO A 97 0.14 9.73 20.69
N PHE A 98 -0.62 10.14 21.72
CA PHE A 98 -1.83 9.48 22.21
C PHE A 98 -3.08 10.34 22.01
N GLY A 99 -2.93 11.46 21.31
CA GLY A 99 -3.97 12.46 21.14
C GLY A 99 -5.13 12.00 20.26
N ALA A 100 -5.90 12.97 19.79
CA ALA A 100 -6.97 12.67 18.84
C ALA A 100 -6.36 12.11 17.54
N VAL A 101 -6.94 11.03 17.01
CA VAL A 101 -6.49 10.38 15.76
C VAL A 101 -6.58 11.28 14.52
N ASN A 102 -7.21 12.45 14.64
CA ASN A 102 -7.36 13.47 13.60
C ASN A 102 -6.78 14.83 14.04
N ALA A 103 -5.81 14.81 14.97
CA ALA A 103 -5.18 16.02 15.49
C ALA A 103 -4.27 16.69 14.47
N GLU A 104 -3.71 15.92 13.54
CA GLU A 104 -2.71 16.39 12.58
C GLU A 104 -3.23 16.34 11.13
N ALA A 105 -2.54 17.04 10.23
CA ALA A 105 -2.91 17.11 8.83
C ALA A 105 -2.38 15.93 8.00
N ASP A 106 -3.16 15.52 7.00
CA ASP A 106 -2.71 14.67 5.90
C ASP A 106 -1.95 15.54 4.87
N ASP A 107 -0.64 15.37 4.78
CA ASP A 107 0.21 16.15 3.86
C ASP A 107 -0.03 15.83 2.38
N LEU A 108 -0.76 14.76 2.09
CA LEU A 108 -1.13 14.34 0.74
C LEU A 108 -2.59 14.69 0.40
N ALA A 109 -3.31 15.37 1.30
CA ALA A 109 -4.74 15.63 1.17
C ALA A 109 -5.11 16.39 -0.11
N ASP A 110 -4.23 17.28 -0.57
CA ASP A 110 -4.39 18.12 -1.77
C ASP A 110 -3.71 17.53 -3.02
N LYS A 111 -3.18 16.31 -2.95
CA LYS A 111 -2.41 15.69 -4.03
C LYS A 111 -3.24 14.72 -4.86
N ASN A 112 -2.83 14.62 -6.13
CA ASN A 112 -3.30 13.63 -7.08
C ASN A 112 -2.12 12.76 -7.54
N VAL A 113 -2.40 11.48 -7.81
CA VAL A 113 -1.43 10.52 -8.35
C VAL A 113 -1.99 9.80 -9.57
N THR A 114 -1.13 9.47 -10.52
CA THR A 114 -1.50 8.53 -11.59
C THR A 114 -1.49 7.12 -11.03
N SER A 115 -2.65 6.47 -11.03
CA SER A 115 -2.84 5.13 -10.47
C SER A 115 -3.02 4.10 -11.56
N LEU A 116 -2.40 2.93 -11.40
CA LEU A 116 -2.75 1.70 -12.12
C LEU A 116 -3.53 0.79 -11.17
N ILE A 117 -4.77 0.48 -11.51
CA ILE A 117 -5.70 -0.23 -10.63
C ILE A 117 -6.23 -1.45 -11.37
N LEU A 118 -6.02 -2.61 -10.77
CA LEU A 118 -6.43 -3.90 -11.31
C LEU A 118 -7.41 -4.59 -10.37
N GLU A 119 -8.46 -5.16 -10.95
CA GLU A 119 -9.28 -6.17 -10.31
C GLU A 119 -9.04 -7.50 -11.02
N VAL A 120 -8.47 -8.45 -10.28
CA VAL A 120 -8.06 -9.75 -10.81
C VAL A 120 -8.83 -10.85 -10.08
N PRO A 121 -9.46 -11.79 -10.79
CA PRO A 121 -10.10 -12.94 -10.15
C PRO A 121 -9.12 -13.73 -9.28
N ILE A 122 -9.54 -14.13 -8.07
CA ILE A 122 -8.71 -14.89 -7.12
C ILE A 122 -8.11 -16.14 -7.77
N SER A 123 -8.91 -16.85 -8.57
CA SER A 123 -8.50 -18.06 -9.29
C SER A 123 -7.32 -17.86 -10.25
N CYS A 124 -6.97 -16.61 -10.57
CA CYS A 124 -5.87 -16.26 -11.46
C CYS A 124 -4.60 -15.82 -10.71
N LEU A 125 -4.68 -15.72 -9.37
CA LEU A 125 -3.59 -15.35 -8.48
C LEU A 125 -3.12 -16.53 -7.61
N THR A 126 -4.05 -17.36 -7.14
CA THR A 126 -3.74 -18.51 -6.27
C THR A 126 -3.19 -19.70 -7.03
N ALA A 127 -2.34 -20.50 -6.39
CA ALA A 127 -1.76 -21.71 -6.97
C ALA A 127 -2.14 -22.95 -6.15
N GLY A 128 -2.85 -23.90 -6.78
CA GLY A 128 -3.29 -25.13 -6.11
C GLY A 128 -4.16 -24.83 -4.89
N GLY A 129 -3.81 -25.39 -3.74
CA GLY A 129 -4.52 -25.19 -2.47
C GLY A 129 -3.94 -24.09 -1.58
N GLU A 130 -3.00 -23.26 -2.07
CA GLU A 130 -2.42 -22.14 -1.31
C GLU A 130 -3.26 -20.86 -1.49
N PRO A 131 -4.00 -20.40 -0.47
CA PRO A 131 -4.82 -19.20 -0.56
C PRO A 131 -4.05 -17.90 -0.33
N VAL A 132 -2.83 -17.97 0.22
CA VAL A 132 -2.01 -16.79 0.51
C VAL A 132 -1.18 -16.41 -0.71
N ILE A 133 -1.34 -15.16 -1.14
CA ILE A 133 -0.47 -14.54 -2.15
C ILE A 133 0.44 -13.51 -1.48
N GLY A 134 1.61 -13.27 -2.06
CA GLY A 134 2.50 -12.18 -1.68
C GLY A 134 2.72 -11.25 -2.88
N ALA A 135 2.61 -9.94 -2.67
CA ALA A 135 2.82 -8.94 -3.70
C ALA A 135 3.82 -7.88 -3.24
N TRP A 136 4.58 -7.34 -4.19
CA TRP A 136 5.38 -6.13 -4.03
C TRP A 136 5.35 -5.37 -5.34
N THR A 137 5.70 -4.10 -5.29
CA THR A 137 5.87 -3.26 -6.47
C THR A 137 7.34 -2.88 -6.61
N SER A 138 7.77 -2.64 -7.84
CA SER A 138 9.10 -2.12 -8.11
C SER A 138 9.10 -1.08 -9.23
N ALA A 139 10.00 -0.11 -9.11
CA ALA A 139 10.31 0.86 -10.14
C ALA A 139 11.67 0.51 -10.76
N ASN A 140 11.69 0.41 -12.09
CA ASN A 140 12.86 -0.02 -12.85
C ASN A 140 13.29 1.09 -13.80
N THR A 141 14.59 1.38 -13.83
CA THR A 141 15.21 2.09 -14.94
C THR A 141 15.63 1.11 -16.01
N LEU A 142 15.73 1.53 -17.27
CA LEU A 142 16.34 0.71 -18.31
C LEU A 142 17.84 1.00 -18.37
N ALA A 143 18.66 -0.05 -18.31
CA ALA A 143 20.08 0.04 -18.63
C ALA A 143 20.28 0.33 -20.13
N ALA A 144 21.51 0.68 -20.53
CA ALA A 144 21.83 0.98 -21.93
C ALA A 144 21.51 -0.16 -22.91
N ASN A 145 21.52 -1.41 -22.45
CA ASN A 145 21.15 -2.59 -23.22
C ASN A 145 19.63 -2.92 -23.18
N GLY A 146 18.82 -2.05 -22.59
CA GLY A 146 17.37 -2.22 -22.44
C GLY A 146 16.95 -3.14 -21.29
N ALA A 147 17.89 -3.70 -20.51
CA ALA A 147 17.55 -4.53 -19.36
C ALA A 147 16.96 -3.67 -18.21
N PRO A 148 15.86 -4.11 -17.55
CA PRO A 148 15.36 -3.41 -16.39
C PRO A 148 16.33 -3.57 -15.21
N VAL A 149 16.61 -2.46 -14.55
CA VAL A 149 17.38 -2.39 -13.31
C VAL A 149 16.48 -1.79 -12.24
N GLN A 150 16.20 -2.58 -11.21
CA GLN A 150 15.39 -2.14 -10.09
C GLN A 150 16.09 -1.02 -9.33
N ARG A 151 15.35 0.06 -9.07
CA ARG A 151 15.82 1.23 -8.30
C ARG A 151 15.08 1.43 -7.00
N SER A 152 13.84 0.96 -6.95
CA SER A 152 13.00 1.04 -5.78
C SER A 152 12.06 -0.15 -5.77
N ARG A 153 11.68 -0.56 -4.56
CA ARG A 153 10.58 -1.48 -4.32
C ARG A 153 9.88 -1.13 -3.02
N LEU A 154 8.62 -1.55 -2.93
CA LEU A 154 7.84 -1.45 -1.71
C LEU A 154 6.76 -2.53 -1.71
N ALA A 155 6.54 -3.16 -0.55
CA ALA A 155 5.38 -4.00 -0.32
C ALA A 155 4.56 -3.49 0.89
N ASN A 156 5.08 -3.63 2.11
CA ASN A 156 4.50 -3.06 3.32
C ASN A 156 4.90 -1.58 3.43
N PRO A 157 3.94 -0.68 3.70
CA PRO A 157 4.25 0.72 3.98
C PRO A 157 5.28 0.86 5.10
N LEU A 158 6.16 1.85 4.99
CA LEU A 158 7.10 2.28 6.03
C LEU A 158 8.26 1.33 6.35
N VAL A 159 8.34 0.13 5.75
CA VAL A 159 9.49 -0.75 5.98
C VAL A 159 10.77 -0.12 5.44
N ASN A 160 10.76 0.32 4.18
CA ASN A 160 11.91 1.00 3.59
C ASN A 160 12.19 2.33 4.29
N GLU A 161 11.14 3.09 4.62
CA GLU A 161 11.24 4.43 5.16
C GLU A 161 11.79 4.45 6.59
N LEU A 162 11.22 3.63 7.49
CA LEU A 162 11.43 3.67 8.94
C LEU A 162 12.27 2.52 9.52
N LEU A 163 12.31 1.35 8.87
CA LEU A 163 13.06 0.20 9.41
C LEU A 163 14.44 0.08 8.75
N ILE A 164 14.50 0.17 7.42
CA ILE A 164 15.77 -0.01 6.70
C ILE A 164 16.69 1.20 6.92
N GLY A 165 17.85 0.93 7.52
CA GLY A 165 18.86 1.94 7.78
C GLY A 165 19.45 2.54 6.51
N LEU A 166 19.83 3.82 6.58
CA LEU A 166 20.32 4.58 5.43
C LEU A 166 21.47 3.90 4.67
N LYS A 167 22.39 3.22 5.38
CA LYS A 167 23.53 2.53 4.76
C LYS A 167 23.13 1.42 3.78
N ASP A 168 21.97 0.80 4.00
CA ASP A 168 21.51 -0.39 3.24
C ASP A 168 20.25 -0.10 2.41
N LYS A 169 19.72 1.14 2.45
CA LYS A 169 18.47 1.54 1.80
C LYS A 169 18.49 1.36 0.28
N ASP A 170 19.59 1.70 -0.38
CA ASP A 170 19.77 1.47 -1.82
C ASP A 170 19.88 -0.04 -2.14
N THR A 171 20.56 -0.81 -1.29
CA THR A 171 20.69 -2.27 -1.43
C THR A 171 19.32 -2.94 -1.26
N PHE A 172 18.53 -2.54 -0.27
CA PHE A 172 17.15 -2.98 -0.11
C PHE A 172 16.32 -2.63 -1.34
N SER A 173 16.34 -1.36 -1.76
CA SER A 173 15.57 -0.85 -2.89
C SER A 173 15.91 -1.54 -4.23
N GLY A 174 17.18 -1.93 -4.42
CA GLY A 174 17.65 -2.63 -5.61
C GLY A 174 17.57 -4.15 -5.59
N SER A 175 17.24 -4.77 -4.45
CA SER A 175 17.22 -6.25 -4.29
C SER A 175 15.86 -6.88 -4.55
N ASN A 176 15.85 -8.19 -4.82
CA ASN A 176 14.62 -8.96 -4.90
C ASN A 176 14.16 -9.37 -3.49
N PRO A 177 12.85 -9.31 -3.16
CA PRO A 177 12.38 -9.70 -1.83
C PRO A 177 12.77 -11.11 -1.37
N GLN A 178 13.06 -12.03 -2.29
CA GLN A 178 13.56 -13.37 -1.94
C GLN A 178 14.88 -13.34 -1.15
N ASP A 179 15.65 -12.25 -1.27
CA ASP A 179 16.96 -12.06 -0.66
C ASP A 179 16.89 -11.25 0.65
N ASP A 180 15.69 -10.99 1.18
CA ASP A 180 15.46 -10.06 2.31
C ASP A 180 16.00 -10.52 3.66
N THR A 181 16.42 -11.79 3.78
CA THR A 181 17.06 -12.27 5.01
C THR A 181 18.34 -11.49 5.33
N GLN A 182 18.95 -10.81 4.35
CA GLN A 182 20.09 -9.92 4.59
C GLN A 182 19.74 -8.65 5.39
N PHE A 183 18.44 -8.30 5.50
CA PHE A 183 17.95 -7.11 6.21
C PHE A 183 17.18 -7.45 7.48
N VAL A 184 17.17 -8.71 7.91
CA VAL A 184 16.34 -9.20 9.03
C VAL A 184 16.60 -8.46 10.34
N ASP A 185 17.83 -7.99 10.56
CA ASP A 185 18.21 -7.26 11.76
C ASP A 185 17.43 -5.96 11.93
N TYR A 186 17.09 -5.26 10.84
CA TYR A 186 16.29 -4.04 10.88
C TYR A 186 14.85 -4.27 11.36
N ILE A 187 14.28 -5.45 11.08
CA ILE A 187 12.93 -5.82 11.49
C ILE A 187 12.94 -6.41 12.90
N THR A 188 13.94 -7.24 13.21
CA THR A 188 14.02 -7.96 14.48
C THR A 188 14.63 -7.13 15.61
N ASN A 189 15.35 -6.06 15.30
CA ASN A 189 15.95 -5.12 16.25
C ASN A 189 15.69 -3.67 15.78
N PRO A 190 14.42 -3.25 15.72
CA PRO A 190 14.06 -1.94 15.17
C PRO A 190 14.54 -0.81 16.08
N THR A 191 15.04 0.28 15.49
CA THR A 191 15.45 1.48 16.23
C THR A 191 14.29 2.41 16.55
N LEU A 192 13.19 2.34 15.80
CA LEU A 192 12.06 3.26 15.95
C LEU A 192 11.46 3.26 17.37
N PRO A 193 11.20 2.10 18.03
CA PRO A 193 10.67 2.11 19.40
C PRO A 193 11.58 2.82 20.40
N GLU A 194 12.89 2.67 20.28
CA GLU A 194 13.88 3.35 21.14
C GLU A 194 13.85 4.87 20.91
N ILE A 195 13.70 5.33 19.66
CA ILE A 195 13.55 6.76 19.34
C ILE A 195 12.26 7.31 19.97
N ILE A 196 11.15 6.57 19.89
CA ILE A 196 9.87 6.97 20.50
C ILE A 196 10.00 7.06 22.03
N GLU A 197 10.66 6.08 22.68
CA GLU A 197 10.96 6.17 24.11
C GLU A 197 11.79 7.43 24.42
N LEU A 198 12.85 7.71 23.66
CA LEU A 198 13.69 8.89 23.91
C LEU A 198 12.91 10.21 23.82
N LEU A 199 12.02 10.34 22.84
CA LEU A 199 11.24 11.55 22.62
C LEU A 199 10.12 11.75 23.64
N PHE A 200 9.50 10.66 24.09
CA PHE A 200 8.32 10.69 24.95
C PHE A 200 8.55 10.06 26.34
N PHE A 201 9.81 9.98 26.77
CA PHE A 201 10.20 9.37 28.04
C PHE A 201 9.49 10.00 29.23
N ASP A 202 9.40 11.34 29.24
CA ASP A 202 8.76 12.14 30.28
C ASP A 202 7.23 11.99 30.29
N ALA A 203 6.65 11.58 29.16
CA ALA A 203 5.24 11.17 29.07
C ALA A 203 5.02 9.71 29.53
N GLY A 204 6.05 9.04 30.02
CA GLY A 204 5.99 7.67 30.54
C GLY A 204 6.13 6.57 29.49
N VAL A 205 6.54 6.91 28.27
CA VAL A 205 6.69 5.94 27.17
C VAL A 205 7.93 5.07 27.39
N ARG A 206 7.79 3.76 27.18
CA ARG A 206 8.86 2.76 27.26
C ARG A 206 8.78 1.82 26.08
N ALA A 207 9.89 1.66 25.38
CA ALA A 207 10.04 0.78 24.24
C ALA A 207 9.97 -0.69 24.68
N PRO A 208 9.54 -1.60 23.78
CA PRO A 208 9.66 -3.03 24.04
C PRO A 208 11.12 -3.47 24.06
N ASN A 209 11.57 -4.01 25.20
CA ASN A 209 12.93 -4.53 25.36
C ASN A 209 12.95 -6.06 25.23
N VAL A 210 12.46 -6.56 24.10
CA VAL A 210 12.46 -7.98 23.74
C VAL A 210 13.01 -8.14 22.33
N PHE A 211 14.11 -8.88 22.23
CA PHE A 211 14.80 -9.12 20.97
C PHE A 211 15.14 -10.61 20.83
N PRO A 212 15.02 -11.19 19.62
CA PRO A 212 14.50 -10.59 18.40
C PRO A 212 12.96 -10.36 18.42
N ARG A 213 12.49 -9.30 17.76
CA ARG A 213 11.07 -8.97 17.55
C ARG A 213 10.38 -9.92 16.56
N SER A 214 10.04 -11.10 17.05
CA SER A 214 9.38 -12.16 16.26
C SER A 214 7.98 -11.77 15.74
N ASP A 215 7.29 -10.88 16.44
CA ASP A 215 6.00 -10.32 16.05
C ASP A 215 6.12 -9.41 14.82
N LEU A 216 7.12 -8.52 14.78
CA LEU A 216 7.41 -7.70 13.61
C LEU A 216 7.90 -8.53 12.43
N TYR A 217 8.71 -9.56 12.69
CA TYR A 217 9.14 -10.50 11.65
C TYR A 217 7.96 -11.30 11.07
N ALA A 218 6.94 -11.60 11.88
CA ALA A 218 5.69 -12.18 11.41
C ALA A 218 4.91 -11.21 10.52
N ILE A 219 4.74 -9.96 10.95
CA ILE A 219 4.01 -8.94 10.17
C ILE A 219 4.68 -8.68 8.82
N PHE A 220 5.98 -8.39 8.82
CA PHE A 220 6.65 -7.84 7.64
C PHE A 220 7.31 -8.88 6.73
N ALA A 221 7.65 -10.08 7.21
CA ALA A 221 8.46 -11.02 6.42
C ALA A 221 7.81 -12.40 6.19
N THR A 222 7.15 -12.96 7.21
CA THR A 222 6.73 -14.38 7.18
C THR A 222 5.23 -14.60 7.10
N GLY A 223 4.44 -13.59 7.46
CA GLY A 223 2.99 -13.68 7.65
C GLY A 223 2.62 -14.09 9.07
N VAL A 224 1.49 -13.57 9.54
CA VAL A 224 0.91 -13.82 10.85
C VAL A 224 0.13 -15.15 10.84
N SER A 225 0.42 -16.02 11.81
CA SER A 225 -0.22 -17.34 11.92
C SER A 225 -1.74 -17.20 12.07
N GLY A 226 -2.50 -18.00 11.31
CA GLY A 226 -3.96 -17.95 11.29
C GLY A 226 -4.56 -16.76 10.53
N VAL A 227 -3.72 -15.84 10.01
CA VAL A 227 -4.16 -14.67 9.24
C VAL A 227 -3.71 -14.81 7.79
N ASN A 228 -2.40 -14.65 7.53
CA ASN A 228 -1.83 -14.56 6.18
C ASN A 228 -0.46 -15.24 6.06
N LYS A 229 -0.11 -16.15 6.97
CA LYS A 229 1.08 -16.99 6.83
C LYS A 229 0.85 -18.07 5.76
N PRO A 230 1.69 -18.16 4.70
CA PRO A 230 1.58 -19.21 3.69
C PRO A 230 1.75 -20.60 4.31
N ALA A 231 1.09 -21.62 3.74
CA ALA A 231 1.23 -23.00 4.19
C ALA A 231 2.67 -23.51 4.04
N LYS A 232 3.36 -23.07 2.98
CA LYS A 232 4.79 -23.31 2.79
C LYS A 232 5.52 -21.99 2.55
N LEU A 233 6.16 -21.47 3.59
CA LEU A 233 7.07 -20.35 3.47
C LEU A 233 8.39 -20.81 2.84
N THR A 234 8.69 -20.33 1.62
CA THR A 234 9.93 -20.69 0.90
C THR A 234 11.11 -19.77 1.24
N ALA A 235 10.82 -18.50 1.52
CA ALA A 235 11.77 -17.50 1.99
C ALA A 235 11.00 -16.46 2.81
N ALA A 236 11.64 -15.91 3.84
CA ALA A 236 11.14 -14.73 4.52
C ALA A 236 11.43 -13.51 3.66
N SER A 237 10.39 -12.73 3.35
CA SER A 237 10.44 -11.67 2.35
C SER A 237 9.46 -10.58 2.69
N GLU A 238 9.89 -9.34 2.52
CA GLU A 238 9.08 -8.12 2.62
C GLU A 238 8.05 -8.14 1.49
N LEU A 239 6.88 -8.69 1.79
CA LEU A 239 5.78 -8.92 0.86
C LEU A 239 4.46 -8.53 1.54
N MET A 240 3.58 -7.86 0.78
CA MET A 240 2.20 -7.64 1.19
C MET A 240 1.46 -8.97 1.02
N ARG A 241 1.18 -9.65 2.13
CA ARG A 241 0.58 -10.98 2.12
C ARG A 241 -0.93 -10.91 2.32
N LEU A 242 -1.68 -11.47 1.38
CA LEU A 242 -3.14 -11.55 1.45
C LEU A 242 -3.58 -13.01 1.42
N ASN A 243 -4.31 -13.43 2.45
CA ASN A 243 -5.09 -14.66 2.44
C ASN A 243 -6.42 -14.40 1.72
N THR A 244 -6.50 -14.89 0.49
CA THR A 244 -7.66 -14.69 -0.39
C THR A 244 -8.91 -15.46 0.04
N SER A 245 -8.79 -16.38 1.02
CA SER A 245 -9.94 -17.07 1.61
C SER A 245 -10.63 -16.27 2.71
N THR A 246 -9.99 -15.22 3.23
CA THR A 246 -10.60 -14.32 4.22
C THR A 246 -11.69 -13.48 3.54
N PRO A 247 -12.96 -13.55 3.99
CA PRO A 247 -14.03 -12.76 3.38
C PRO A 247 -13.76 -11.26 3.48
N ALA A 248 -13.95 -10.55 2.37
CA ALA A 248 -13.88 -9.09 2.38
C ALA A 248 -15.01 -8.49 3.23
N LYS A 249 -14.70 -7.47 4.03
CA LYS A 249 -15.71 -6.70 4.76
C LYS A 249 -16.19 -5.51 3.94
N ALA A 250 -17.51 -5.27 3.96
CA ALA A 250 -18.11 -4.06 3.41
C ALA A 250 -17.55 -2.81 4.12
N ALA A 251 -17.43 -1.70 3.41
CA ALA A 251 -16.76 -0.48 3.89
C ALA A 251 -17.22 -0.04 5.29
N GLY A 252 -18.53 0.04 5.55
CA GLY A 252 -19.07 0.45 6.86
C GLY A 252 -18.85 -0.54 8.02
N ALA A 253 -18.29 -1.72 7.76
CA ALA A 253 -17.95 -2.73 8.76
C ALA A 253 -16.44 -2.92 8.93
N GLN A 254 -15.62 -2.16 8.20
CA GLN A 254 -14.17 -2.19 8.33
C GLN A 254 -13.76 -1.44 9.57
N ASN A 255 -12.81 -2.00 10.32
CA ASN A 255 -12.07 -1.24 11.33
C ASN A 255 -10.76 -0.78 10.71
N ASN A 256 -10.46 0.53 10.78
CA ASN A 256 -9.26 1.09 10.17
C ASN A 256 -7.97 0.57 10.83
N LEU A 257 -8.03 0.09 12.08
CA LEU A 257 -6.90 -0.57 12.76
C LEU A 257 -6.76 -2.06 12.40
N GLY A 258 -7.56 -2.59 11.46
CA GLY A 258 -7.35 -3.93 10.91
C GLY A 258 -7.24 -5.04 11.97
N VAL A 259 -6.21 -5.88 11.83
CA VAL A 259 -6.03 -7.08 12.66
C VAL A 259 -5.91 -6.76 14.14
N ILE A 260 -5.24 -5.66 14.51
CA ILE A 260 -5.03 -5.31 15.93
C ILE A 260 -6.33 -4.85 16.63
N ALA A 261 -7.38 -4.56 15.87
CA ALA A 261 -8.74 -4.34 16.35
C ALA A 261 -9.69 -5.53 16.11
N GLY A 262 -9.16 -6.71 15.81
CA GLY A 262 -9.94 -7.93 15.57
C GLY A 262 -10.54 -8.03 14.16
N ASP A 263 -10.19 -7.12 13.25
CA ASP A 263 -10.61 -7.18 11.85
C ASP A 263 -9.57 -7.92 10.99
N VAL A 264 -9.68 -9.25 10.93
CA VAL A 264 -8.76 -10.13 10.19
C VAL A 264 -8.74 -9.93 8.67
N ALA A 265 -9.65 -9.12 8.11
CA ALA A 265 -9.67 -8.74 6.70
C ALA A 265 -8.90 -7.44 6.41
N GLY A 266 -8.39 -6.76 7.44
CA GLY A 266 -7.54 -5.58 7.30
C GLY A 266 -6.05 -5.88 7.44
N TYR A 267 -5.23 -4.84 7.33
CA TYR A 267 -3.78 -4.92 7.45
C TYR A 267 -3.32 -5.63 8.75
N PRO A 268 -2.34 -6.55 8.68
CA PRO A 268 -1.50 -6.90 7.52
C PRO A 268 -2.05 -7.97 6.55
N ASN A 269 -3.31 -8.39 6.64
CA ASN A 269 -3.89 -9.35 5.69
C ASN A 269 -4.25 -8.67 4.35
N GLY A 270 -3.23 -8.38 3.56
CA GLY A 270 -3.31 -7.37 2.52
C GLY A 270 -3.39 -5.98 3.13
N ARG A 271 -3.73 -4.99 2.31
CA ARG A 271 -3.97 -3.62 2.76
C ARG A 271 -5.19 -3.09 2.05
N ARG A 272 -6.23 -2.73 2.81
CA ARG A 272 -7.36 -1.96 2.28
C ARG A 272 -6.97 -0.49 2.29
N PRO A 273 -7.45 0.33 1.35
CA PRO A 273 -7.13 1.76 1.34
C PRO A 273 -7.49 2.48 2.65
N GLY A 274 -8.57 2.07 3.31
CA GLY A 274 -9.01 2.63 4.60
C GLY A 274 -8.38 2.00 5.84
N ASP A 275 -7.36 1.15 5.69
CA ASP A 275 -6.56 0.70 6.83
C ASP A 275 -5.54 1.79 7.18
N ASP A 276 -5.52 2.17 8.45
CA ASP A 276 -4.58 3.13 9.02
C ASP A 276 -3.23 2.44 9.30
N VAL A 277 -2.49 2.23 8.21
CA VAL A 277 -1.23 1.46 8.23
C VAL A 277 -0.13 2.13 9.03
N VAL A 278 -0.20 3.45 9.23
CA VAL A 278 0.78 4.20 10.04
C VAL A 278 0.53 3.87 11.51
N ASP A 279 -0.69 4.08 12.01
CA ASP A 279 -1.09 3.72 13.37
C ASP A 279 -0.85 2.23 13.67
N ILE A 280 -1.25 1.33 12.76
CA ILE A 280 -1.08 -0.11 12.97
C ILE A 280 0.41 -0.47 13.07
N SER A 281 1.25 0.06 12.17
CA SER A 281 2.68 -0.26 12.17
C SER A 281 3.40 0.35 13.38
N LEU A 282 3.02 1.56 13.80
CA LEU A 282 3.53 2.22 14.98
C LEU A 282 3.18 1.45 16.27
N ARG A 283 1.92 1.05 16.43
CA ARG A 283 1.46 0.24 17.58
C ARG A 283 2.10 -1.15 17.58
N ALA A 284 2.28 -1.76 16.41
CA ALA A 284 3.04 -3.01 16.29
C ALA A 284 4.49 -2.81 16.74
N ALA A 285 5.17 -1.77 16.26
CA ALA A 285 6.54 -1.44 16.66
C ALA A 285 6.64 -1.21 18.18
N MET A 286 5.67 -0.53 18.78
CA MET A 286 5.57 -0.33 20.24
C MET A 286 5.07 -1.55 21.02
N GLY A 287 4.76 -2.66 20.35
CA GLY A 287 4.57 -3.95 21.00
C GLY A 287 3.13 -4.28 21.38
N VAL A 288 2.12 -3.81 20.64
CA VAL A 288 0.70 -4.16 20.88
C VAL A 288 0.42 -5.67 20.83
N LEU A 289 1.27 -6.43 20.13
CA LEU A 289 1.21 -7.90 20.03
C LEU A 289 2.05 -8.62 21.09
N LEU A 290 2.81 -7.89 21.91
CA LEU A 290 3.67 -8.45 22.93
C LEU A 290 2.96 -8.49 24.29
N PRO A 291 3.40 -9.37 25.20
CA PRO A 291 2.99 -9.34 26.60
C PRO A 291 3.31 -7.97 27.26
N PRO A 292 2.45 -7.46 28.17
CA PRO A 292 2.65 -6.15 28.81
C PRO A 292 3.98 -6.00 29.58
N ASP A 293 4.54 -7.08 30.11
CA ASP A 293 5.85 -7.08 30.78
C ASP A 293 7.02 -6.90 29.80
N GLN A 294 6.82 -7.20 28.52
CA GLN A 294 7.80 -7.02 27.44
C GLN A 294 7.59 -5.72 26.66
N ALA A 295 6.39 -5.15 26.72
CA ALA A 295 6.02 -3.89 26.07
C ALA A 295 5.13 -3.05 27.01
N PRO A 296 5.72 -2.33 28.00
CA PRO A 296 4.95 -1.59 28.99
C PRO A 296 4.02 -0.53 28.39
N SER A 297 4.43 0.08 27.27
CA SER A 297 3.63 1.04 26.51
C SER A 297 2.87 0.40 25.34
N GLY A 298 2.93 -0.92 25.13
CA GLY A 298 2.41 -1.55 23.91
C GLY A 298 0.90 -1.43 23.70
N GLN A 299 0.14 -1.16 24.76
CA GLN A 299 -1.31 -0.94 24.70
C GLN A 299 -1.71 0.54 24.61
N LEU A 300 -0.75 1.46 24.58
CA LEU A 300 -1.05 2.89 24.39
C LEU A 300 -1.55 3.13 22.95
N PRO A 301 -2.48 4.09 22.75
CA PRO A 301 -3.12 4.32 21.46
C PRO A 301 -2.25 5.19 20.55
N PHE A 302 -1.03 4.75 20.26
CA PHE A 302 -0.10 5.51 19.41
C PHE A 302 -0.74 5.88 18.08
N THR A 303 -0.61 7.15 17.69
CA THR A 303 -1.10 7.67 16.42
C THR A 303 -0.18 8.73 15.84
N ASP A 304 -0.18 8.87 14.51
CA ASP A 304 0.41 10.02 13.82
C ASP A 304 -0.56 11.21 13.69
N GLY A 305 -1.81 11.04 14.15
CA GLY A 305 -2.85 12.06 14.11
C GLY A 305 -3.49 12.29 12.74
N ALA A 306 -3.10 11.52 11.71
CA ALA A 306 -3.62 11.66 10.35
C ALA A 306 -4.69 10.59 10.05
N PHE A 307 -5.93 10.88 10.45
CA PHE A 307 -7.03 9.92 10.36
C PHE A 307 -7.37 9.46 8.93
N VAL A 308 -7.54 8.15 8.77
CA VAL A 308 -8.13 7.53 7.57
C VAL A 308 -9.12 6.42 7.91
N ASP A 309 -10.16 6.28 7.10
CA ASP A 309 -11.07 5.13 7.14
C ASP A 309 -11.63 4.77 5.76
N ALA A 310 -12.47 3.73 5.72
CA ALA A 310 -13.09 3.24 4.48
C ALA A 310 -14.03 4.26 3.81
N SER A 311 -14.54 5.26 4.55
CA SER A 311 -15.43 6.30 4.00
C SER A 311 -14.69 7.26 3.07
N PHE A 312 -13.36 7.32 3.16
CA PHE A 312 -12.53 8.16 2.28
C PHE A 312 -12.48 7.62 0.85
N PHE A 313 -12.95 6.38 0.61
CA PHE A 313 -12.83 5.68 -0.68
C PHE A 313 -14.17 5.39 -1.35
N ALA A 314 -14.14 5.07 -2.64
CA ALA A 314 -15.30 4.63 -3.38
C ALA A 314 -15.53 3.12 -3.18
N GLN A 315 -16.79 2.70 -3.11
CA GLN A 315 -17.16 1.29 -2.94
C GLN A 315 -17.22 0.51 -4.28
N THR A 316 -16.95 1.19 -5.39
CA THR A 316 -17.01 0.61 -6.74
C THR A 316 -15.70 0.84 -7.46
N PHE A 317 -15.33 -0.10 -8.33
CA PHE A 317 -14.13 0.01 -9.15
C PHE A 317 -14.03 1.37 -9.87
N PRO A 318 -12.88 2.05 -9.79
CA PRO A 318 -11.58 1.55 -9.33
C PRO A 318 -11.25 1.89 -7.86
N TYR A 319 -12.26 2.04 -6.99
CA TYR A 319 -12.16 2.18 -5.52
C TYR A 319 -11.49 3.48 -5.00
N LEU A 320 -10.52 4.05 -5.71
CA LEU A 320 -9.96 5.35 -5.36
C LEU A 320 -10.88 6.49 -5.80
N ARG A 321 -10.88 7.60 -5.05
CA ARG A 321 -11.71 8.77 -5.33
C ARG A 321 -11.31 9.44 -6.66
N THR A 322 -12.28 10.18 -7.21
CA THR A 322 -12.04 11.11 -8.32
C THR A 322 -10.91 12.08 -7.93
N PRO A 323 -9.99 12.40 -8.86
CA PRO A 323 -8.94 13.37 -8.60
C PRO A 323 -9.48 14.78 -8.34
N ILE A 324 -8.75 15.54 -7.54
CA ILE A 324 -8.98 16.97 -7.30
C ILE A 324 -8.85 17.72 -8.64
N PRO A 325 -9.79 18.62 -9.00
CA PRO A 325 -9.68 19.38 -10.25
C PRO A 325 -8.56 20.42 -10.18
N GLY A 326 -7.84 20.62 -11.28
CA GLY A 326 -6.85 21.69 -11.42
C GLY A 326 -7.47 23.09 -11.45
N SER A 327 -8.75 23.23 -11.83
CA SER A 327 -9.46 24.51 -11.79
C SER A 327 -11.00 24.34 -11.72
N PRO A 328 -11.72 25.09 -10.85
CA PRO A 328 -11.15 25.81 -9.71
C PRO A 328 -10.56 24.79 -8.73
N ASN A 329 -9.35 25.06 -8.25
CA ASN A 329 -8.75 24.29 -7.18
C ASN A 329 -8.80 25.15 -5.92
N ASN A 330 -9.76 24.86 -5.05
CA ASN A 330 -9.97 25.63 -3.82
C ASN A 330 -9.32 24.97 -2.60
N THR A 331 -8.44 23.97 -2.80
CA THR A 331 -7.57 23.53 -1.71
C THR A 331 -6.60 24.66 -1.36
N PRO A 332 -6.49 25.05 -0.07
CA PRO A 332 -5.44 25.94 0.41
C PRO A 332 -4.04 25.44 0.02
#